data_AF-A0A968XWK9-F1
#
_entry.id   AF-A0A968XWK9-F1
#
_cell.length_a   1.000
_cell.length_b   1.000
_cell.length_c   1.000
_cell.angle_alpha   90.00
_cell.angle_beta   90.00
_cell.angle_gamma   90.00
#
_symmetry.space_group_name_H-M   'P 1'
#
loop_
_entity.id
_entity.type
_entity.pdbx_description
1 polymer ?
#
loop_
_entity_poly.entity_id
_entity_poly.type
_entity_poly.pdbx_seq_one_letter_code
_entity_poly.pdbx_strand_id
1 'polypeptide(L)'
;MLHNSLATIDGYPLNTKLREQLVQAYERCSAIERQFIQLLAVLYEPVNRQLILMCLDRLKITAPNGNHFTLPILSVCLNPLLVNKLVIQERTQGPRCHPLLREVALRDTIAAGSFEAIAHTVTQVRPVKPHWSKQGDNYESEAQFIRDIRIALYAGDLAWLESCEQSFQANYPYKTKISVDQIVCEVCNNPFDSEWLSTLPAEIQARALRSLLTTALNQCEPAHETFELLQNLCEDPESDEINADLACLYIEQLLIRGDWEAAQQVMSWLDEDYLDRLGAFQGWVRFWRGTWKGRSPPTALHSRPTSRNATNAKAFFKVSAAACSFWHC
;
A
#
# COMPACT_ATOMS: atom_id res chain seq x y z
N MET A 1 -7.48 -26.05 -14.10
CA MET A 1 -7.84 -24.85 -14.89
C MET A 1 -7.32 -23.65 -14.12
N LEU A 2 -6.09 -23.21 -14.43
CA LEU A 2 -5.51 -22.02 -13.85
C LEU A 2 -6.22 -20.83 -14.53
N HIS A 3 -7.09 -20.14 -13.79
CA HIS A 3 -7.50 -18.82 -14.22
C HIS A 3 -6.25 -17.95 -14.21
N ASN A 4 -5.76 -17.56 -15.39
CA ASN A 4 -4.91 -16.39 -15.54
C ASN A 4 -5.71 -15.19 -15.02
N SER A 5 -5.64 -14.93 -13.71
CA SER A 5 -6.09 -13.65 -13.16
C SER A 5 -5.06 -12.64 -13.65
N LEU A 6 -5.33 -12.02 -14.80
CA LEU A 6 -4.62 -10.80 -15.16
C LEU A 6 -4.78 -9.85 -13.98
N ALA A 7 -3.68 -9.51 -13.32
CA ALA A 7 -3.74 -8.62 -12.17
C ALA A 7 -4.45 -7.31 -12.60
N THR A 8 -5.44 -6.89 -11.82
CA THR A 8 -6.28 -5.74 -12.13
C THR A 8 -6.24 -4.71 -11.01
N ILE A 9 -6.35 -3.44 -11.36
CA ILE A 9 -6.54 -2.34 -10.40
C ILE A 9 -7.93 -1.75 -10.67
N ASP A 10 -8.83 -1.83 -9.69
CA ASP A 10 -10.24 -1.41 -9.86
C ASP A 10 -10.93 -2.04 -11.08
N GLY A 11 -10.58 -3.28 -11.43
CA GLY A 11 -11.10 -3.99 -12.60
C GLY A 11 -10.44 -3.60 -13.94
N TYR A 12 -9.43 -2.72 -13.93
CA TYR A 12 -8.61 -2.41 -15.11
C TYR A 12 -7.42 -3.37 -15.20
N PRO A 13 -7.18 -4.04 -16.34
CA PRO A 13 -6.02 -4.90 -16.50
C PRO A 13 -4.73 -4.08 -16.36
N LEU A 14 -3.78 -4.59 -15.59
CA LEU A 14 -2.43 -4.05 -15.56
C LEU A 14 -1.84 -4.11 -16.97
N ASN A 15 -1.71 -2.93 -17.59
CA ASN A 15 -1.20 -2.77 -18.94
C ASN A 15 -0.12 -1.69 -18.93
N THR A 16 1.14 -2.12 -18.90
CA THR A 16 2.32 -1.24 -18.80
C THR A 16 2.34 -0.22 -19.94
N LYS A 17 2.01 -0.62 -21.17
CA LYS A 17 1.95 0.28 -22.33
C LYS A 17 0.86 1.34 -22.18
N LEU A 18 -0.33 0.98 -21.69
CA LEU A 18 -1.39 1.96 -21.42
C LEU A 18 -0.97 2.93 -20.31
N ARG A 19 -0.35 2.43 -19.24
CA ARG A 19 0.19 3.27 -18.16
C ARG A 19 1.20 4.28 -18.71
N GLU A 20 2.20 3.83 -19.46
CA GLU A 20 3.21 4.71 -20.09
C GLU A 20 2.55 5.80 -20.94
N GLN A 21 1.54 5.44 -21.74
CA GLN A 21 0.80 6.42 -22.55
C GLN A 21 0.06 7.46 -21.69
N LEU A 22 -0.57 7.03 -20.60
CA LEU A 22 -1.25 7.92 -19.66
C LEU A 22 -0.27 8.86 -18.96
N VAL A 23 0.88 8.34 -18.50
CA VAL A 23 1.92 9.14 -17.85
C VAL A 23 2.49 10.17 -18.83
N GLN A 24 2.82 9.79 -20.06
CA GLN A 24 3.29 10.74 -21.07
C GLN A 24 2.25 11.81 -21.44
N ALA A 25 0.96 11.46 -21.44
CA ALA A 25 -0.11 12.42 -21.68
C ALA A 25 -0.27 13.37 -20.47
N TYR A 26 -0.15 12.85 -19.24
CA TYR A 26 -0.14 13.63 -18.01
C TYR A 26 1.02 14.64 -17.95
N GLU A 27 2.22 14.23 -18.34
CA GLU A 27 3.39 15.11 -18.41
C GLU A 27 3.23 16.25 -19.43
N ARG A 28 2.35 16.10 -20.42
CA ARG A 28 2.06 17.16 -21.41
C ARG A 28 0.90 18.08 -20.99
N CYS A 29 0.21 17.76 -19.89
CA CYS A 29 -0.87 18.60 -19.38
C CYS A 29 -0.33 19.97 -18.92
N SER A 30 -1.17 20.99 -19.11
CA SER A 30 -1.00 22.29 -18.49
C SER A 30 -1.05 22.21 -16.96
N ALA A 31 -0.57 23.24 -16.27
CA ALA A 31 -0.57 23.28 -14.81
C ALA A 31 -1.99 23.08 -14.22
N ILE A 32 -3.01 23.72 -14.81
CA ILE A 32 -4.40 23.60 -14.36
C ILE A 32 -4.92 22.17 -14.58
N GLU A 33 -4.64 21.56 -15.73
CA GLU A 33 -5.02 20.17 -16.01
C GLU A 33 -4.38 19.18 -15.05
N ARG A 34 -3.09 19.38 -14.71
CA ARG A 34 -2.41 18.55 -13.70
C ARG A 34 -3.06 18.70 -12.32
N GLN A 35 -3.33 19.93 -11.88
CA GLN A 35 -4.02 20.19 -10.61
C GLN A 35 -5.38 19.48 -10.53
N PHE A 36 -6.13 19.41 -11.64
CA PHE A 36 -7.37 18.65 -11.72
C PHE A 36 -7.16 17.15 -11.50
N ILE A 37 -6.19 16.57 -12.21
CA ILE A 37 -5.91 15.13 -12.14
C ILE A 37 -5.39 14.78 -10.74
N GLN A 38 -4.50 15.59 -10.19
CA GLN A 38 -3.98 15.48 -8.82
C GLN A 38 -5.11 15.51 -7.77
N LEU A 39 -6.04 16.47 -7.87
CA LEU A 39 -7.21 16.54 -6.99
C LEU A 39 -8.06 15.26 -7.09
N LEU A 40 -8.34 14.80 -8.31
CA LEU A 40 -9.12 13.57 -8.55
C LEU A 40 -8.38 12.31 -8.08
N ALA A 41 -7.05 12.30 -8.13
CA ALA A 41 -6.21 11.21 -7.65
C ALA A 41 -6.26 11.08 -6.11
N VAL A 42 -6.24 12.21 -5.39
CA VAL A 42 -6.41 12.24 -3.93
C VAL A 42 -7.86 11.92 -3.54
N LEU A 43 -8.86 12.39 -4.31
CA LEU A 43 -10.27 12.04 -4.08
C LEU A 43 -10.57 10.55 -4.22
N TYR A 44 -9.74 9.80 -4.97
CA TYR A 44 -9.78 8.36 -5.21
C TYR A 44 -10.99 7.86 -6.03
N GLU A 45 -12.20 8.27 -5.66
CA GLU A 45 -13.45 7.70 -6.15
C GLU A 45 -14.24 8.62 -7.09
N PRO A 46 -15.24 8.09 -7.83
CA PRO A 46 -16.11 8.91 -8.66
C PRO A 46 -16.82 10.00 -7.85
N VAL A 47 -16.60 11.26 -8.19
CA VAL A 47 -17.17 12.38 -7.46
C VAL A 47 -18.07 13.23 -8.35
N ASN A 48 -19.16 13.74 -7.78
CA ASN A 48 -19.99 14.69 -8.51
C ASN A 48 -19.21 16.00 -8.78
N ARG A 49 -19.58 16.69 -9.86
CA ARG A 49 -18.90 17.93 -10.29
C ARG A 49 -18.99 19.06 -9.26
N GLN A 50 -20.02 19.07 -8.41
CA GLN A 50 -20.17 20.09 -7.37
C GLN A 50 -19.10 19.93 -6.27
N LEU A 51 -18.77 18.70 -5.89
CA LEU A 51 -17.70 18.41 -4.93
C LEU A 51 -16.35 18.87 -5.47
N ILE A 52 -16.09 18.65 -6.76
CA ILE A 52 -14.89 19.16 -7.42
C ILE A 52 -14.83 20.69 -7.33
N LEU A 53 -15.91 21.40 -7.66
CA LEU A 53 -15.97 22.86 -7.53
C LEU A 53 -15.69 23.33 -6.10
N MET A 54 -16.25 22.66 -5.09
CA MET A 54 -16.00 22.98 -3.68
C MET A 54 -14.52 22.82 -3.31
N CYS A 55 -13.87 21.75 -3.78
CA CYS A 55 -12.44 21.56 -3.55
C CYS A 55 -11.60 22.64 -4.24
N LEU A 56 -11.87 22.97 -5.51
CA LEU A 56 -11.14 24.01 -6.24
C LEU A 56 -11.25 25.38 -5.55
N ASP A 57 -12.44 25.73 -5.08
CA ASP A 57 -12.68 27.01 -4.40
C ASP A 57 -11.93 27.11 -3.05
N ARG A 58 -11.86 26.00 -2.30
CA ARG A 58 -11.07 25.91 -1.06
C ARG A 58 -9.57 25.97 -1.33
N LEU A 59 -9.11 25.30 -2.38
CA LEU A 59 -7.72 25.32 -2.83
C LEU A 59 -7.32 26.63 -3.53
N LYS A 60 -8.27 27.56 -3.75
CA LYS A 60 -8.05 28.82 -4.47
C LYS A 60 -7.49 28.61 -5.88
N ILE A 61 -7.86 27.51 -6.52
CA ILE A 61 -7.50 27.21 -7.91
C ILE A 61 -8.48 27.96 -8.81
N THR A 62 -7.95 28.88 -9.63
CA THR A 62 -8.74 29.70 -10.56
C THR A 62 -8.77 29.09 -11.96
N ALA A 63 -9.81 29.39 -12.71
CA ALA A 63 -9.92 29.05 -14.12
C ALA A 63 -8.85 29.79 -14.96
N PRO A 64 -8.60 29.36 -16.22
CA PRO A 64 -7.60 30.01 -17.08
C PRO A 64 -7.80 31.51 -17.30
N ASN A 65 -9.02 32.01 -17.11
CA ASN A 65 -9.37 33.43 -17.21
C ASN A 65 -9.23 34.20 -15.88
N GLY A 66 -8.69 33.57 -14.82
CA GLY A 66 -8.54 34.14 -13.49
C GLY A 66 -9.80 34.14 -12.62
N ASN A 67 -10.94 33.69 -13.14
CA ASN A 67 -12.20 33.65 -12.38
C ASN A 67 -12.37 32.33 -11.59
N HIS A 68 -13.35 32.30 -10.68
CA HIS A 68 -13.78 31.05 -10.05
C HIS A 68 -14.33 30.06 -11.06
N PHE A 69 -14.17 28.76 -10.78
CA PHE A 69 -14.77 27.72 -11.61
C PHE A 69 -16.30 27.71 -11.49
N THR A 70 -16.95 27.56 -12.63
CA THR A 70 -18.38 27.27 -12.75
C THR A 70 -18.56 25.90 -13.42
N LEU A 71 -19.75 25.30 -13.33
CA LEU A 71 -20.01 24.00 -13.97
C LEU A 71 -19.72 23.98 -15.48
N PRO A 72 -20.05 25.02 -16.27
CA PRO A 72 -19.67 25.08 -17.68
C PRO A 72 -18.16 25.09 -17.88
N ILE A 73 -17.43 25.93 -17.13
CA ILE A 73 -15.97 26.02 -17.23
C ILE A 73 -15.31 24.70 -16.84
N LEU A 74 -15.77 24.09 -15.74
CA LEU A 74 -15.29 22.78 -15.30
C LEU A 74 -15.49 21.72 -16.38
N SER A 75 -16.64 21.74 -17.07
CA SER A 75 -16.91 20.78 -18.15
C SER A 75 -15.97 20.99 -19.35
N VAL A 76 -15.67 22.25 -19.69
CA VAL A 76 -14.69 22.59 -20.74
C VAL A 76 -13.30 22.08 -20.36
N CYS A 77 -12.88 22.23 -19.09
CA CYS A 77 -11.58 21.74 -18.62
C CYS A 77 -11.52 20.21 -18.50
N LEU A 78 -12.60 19.54 -18.12
CA LEU A 78 -12.63 18.08 -17.99
C LEU A 78 -12.67 17.35 -19.33
N ASN A 79 -13.27 17.96 -20.37
CA ASN A 79 -13.46 17.30 -21.67
C ASN A 79 -12.14 16.83 -22.31
N PRO A 80 -11.07 17.65 -22.41
CA PRO A 80 -9.78 17.18 -22.91
C PRO A 80 -9.22 16.00 -22.11
N LEU A 81 -9.37 16.02 -20.78
CA LEU A 81 -8.89 14.96 -19.89
C LEU A 81 -9.64 13.64 -20.10
N LEU A 82 -10.95 13.71 -20.37
CA LEU A 82 -11.78 12.57 -20.73
C LEU A 82 -11.42 12.00 -22.11
N VAL A 83 -11.22 12.88 -23.10
CA VAL A 83 -10.81 12.49 -24.47
C VAL A 83 -9.45 11.78 -24.45
N ASN A 84 -8.51 12.29 -23.65
CA ASN A 84 -7.19 11.70 -23.47
C ASN A 84 -7.15 10.54 -22.46
N LYS A 85 -8.30 10.15 -21.89
CA LYS A 85 -8.45 9.04 -20.93
C LYS A 85 -7.66 9.19 -19.62
N LEU A 86 -7.18 10.39 -19.31
CA LEU A 86 -6.54 10.72 -18.03
C LEU A 86 -7.57 10.73 -16.89
N VAL A 87 -8.79 11.16 -17.24
CA VAL A 87 -9.99 11.05 -16.41
C VAL A 87 -10.94 10.08 -17.09
N ILE A 88 -11.63 9.28 -16.29
CA ILE A 88 -12.68 8.37 -16.75
C ILE A 88 -14.01 8.74 -16.10
N GLN A 89 -15.09 8.56 -16.84
CA GLN A 89 -16.43 8.79 -16.34
C GLN A 89 -17.38 7.73 -16.94
N GLU A 90 -17.92 6.87 -16.08
CA GLU A 90 -18.96 5.91 -16.46
C GLU A 90 -20.33 6.60 -16.49
N ARG A 91 -21.30 6.05 -17.25
CA ARG A 91 -22.59 6.73 -17.57
C ARG A 91 -23.36 7.26 -16.36
N THR A 92 -23.26 6.61 -15.20
CA THR A 92 -23.99 6.97 -13.98
C THR A 92 -23.09 7.48 -12.87
N GLN A 93 -21.79 7.61 -13.13
CA GLN A 93 -20.78 7.95 -12.12
C GLN A 93 -20.19 9.33 -12.39
N GLY A 94 -19.59 9.90 -11.34
CA GLY A 94 -18.78 11.08 -11.45
C GLY A 94 -17.46 10.83 -12.20
N PRO A 95 -16.79 11.88 -12.69
CA PRO A 95 -15.39 11.75 -13.12
C PRO A 95 -14.50 11.26 -11.98
N ARG A 96 -13.50 10.43 -12.33
CA ARG A 96 -12.38 10.04 -11.46
C ARG A 96 -11.08 9.98 -12.26
N CYS A 97 -9.95 10.09 -11.57
CA CYS A 97 -8.65 9.83 -12.19
C CYS A 97 -8.59 8.40 -12.72
N HIS A 98 -7.94 8.19 -13.87
CA HIS A 98 -7.72 6.84 -14.39
C HIS A 98 -6.91 6.01 -13.36
N PRO A 99 -7.34 4.79 -12.98
CA PRO A 99 -6.68 4.02 -11.91
C PRO A 99 -5.19 3.76 -12.14
N LEU A 100 -4.78 3.47 -13.38
CA LEU A 100 -3.36 3.29 -13.73
C LEU A 100 -2.49 4.56 -13.65
N LEU A 101 -3.08 5.75 -13.59
CA LEU A 101 -2.39 7.04 -13.46
C LEU A 101 -2.42 7.57 -12.03
N ARG A 102 -3.37 7.09 -11.23
CA ARG A 102 -3.78 7.68 -9.96
C ARG A 102 -2.62 7.86 -8.98
N GLU A 103 -1.82 6.82 -8.73
CA GLU A 103 -0.74 6.95 -7.75
C GLU A 103 0.42 7.79 -8.28
N VAL A 104 0.70 7.75 -9.59
CA VAL A 104 1.68 8.65 -10.22
C VAL A 104 1.28 10.11 -10.02
N ALA A 105 0.03 10.45 -10.33
CA ALA A 105 -0.48 11.81 -10.14
C ALA A 105 -0.52 12.21 -8.65
N LEU A 106 -0.77 11.28 -7.73
CA LEU A 106 -0.73 11.58 -6.30
C LEU A 106 0.72 11.82 -5.83
N ARG A 107 1.69 10.98 -6.19
CA ARG A 107 3.11 11.21 -5.86
C ARG A 107 3.63 12.54 -6.42
N ASP A 108 3.16 12.94 -7.60
CA ASP A 108 3.46 14.25 -8.17
C ASP A 108 2.96 15.42 -7.29
N THR A 109 1.89 15.24 -6.49
CA THR A 109 1.48 16.26 -5.49
C THR A 109 2.45 16.39 -4.33
N ILE A 110 3.15 15.32 -3.97
CA ILE A 110 4.18 15.34 -2.92
C ILE A 110 5.40 16.08 -3.46
N ALA A 111 5.86 15.72 -4.66
CA ALA A 111 6.95 16.40 -5.34
C ALA A 111 6.67 17.90 -5.57
N ALA A 112 5.41 18.26 -5.84
CA ALA A 112 4.97 19.64 -6.01
C ALA A 112 4.70 20.39 -4.69
N GLY A 113 4.79 19.73 -3.53
CA GLY A 113 4.49 20.34 -2.21
C GLY A 113 3.02 20.73 -2.02
N SER A 114 2.10 20.17 -2.82
CA SER A 114 0.67 20.49 -2.79
C SER A 114 -0.19 19.42 -2.10
N PHE A 115 0.40 18.25 -1.80
CA PHE A 115 -0.29 17.10 -1.22
C PHE A 115 -1.10 17.45 0.04
N GLU A 116 -0.48 18.07 1.05
CA GLU A 116 -1.13 18.37 2.33
C GLU A 116 -2.37 19.26 2.16
N ALA A 117 -2.27 20.31 1.34
CA ALA A 117 -3.38 21.21 1.07
C ALA A 117 -4.55 20.50 0.38
N ILE A 118 -4.25 19.62 -0.59
CA ILE A 118 -5.26 18.83 -1.30
C ILE A 118 -5.89 17.80 -0.36
N ALA A 119 -5.10 17.02 0.38
CA ALA A 119 -5.55 16.02 1.33
C ALA A 119 -6.44 16.64 2.42
N HIS A 120 -6.03 17.77 2.99
CA HIS A 120 -6.81 18.51 3.97
C HIS A 120 -8.14 19.00 3.36
N THR A 121 -8.11 19.57 2.16
CA THR A 121 -9.33 20.02 1.49
C THR A 121 -10.30 18.87 1.25
N VAL A 122 -9.79 17.74 0.75
CA VAL A 122 -10.60 16.55 0.45
C VAL A 122 -11.26 15.98 1.70
N THR A 123 -10.51 15.84 2.79
CA THR A 123 -11.02 15.33 4.07
C THR A 123 -12.04 16.30 4.70
N GLN A 124 -11.88 17.60 4.53
CA GLN A 124 -12.87 18.58 5.00
C GLN A 124 -14.13 18.67 4.13
N VAL A 125 -14.01 18.53 2.81
CA VAL A 125 -15.18 18.58 1.90
C VAL A 125 -15.98 17.30 2.02
N ARG A 126 -15.31 16.18 2.30
CA ARG A 126 -15.95 14.88 2.48
C ARG A 126 -15.38 14.15 3.71
N PRO A 127 -15.79 14.61 4.90
CA PRO A 127 -15.34 14.03 6.15
C PRO A 127 -15.90 12.63 6.35
N VAL A 128 -15.17 11.81 7.09
CA VAL A 128 -15.74 10.60 7.69
C VAL A 128 -16.52 11.02 8.92
N LYS A 129 -17.75 10.51 9.05
CA LYS A 129 -18.61 10.86 10.17
C LYS A 129 -18.22 10.01 11.37
N PRO A 130 -18.15 10.57 12.59
CA PRO A 130 -17.96 9.75 13.77
C PRO A 130 -19.12 8.77 13.91
N HIS A 131 -18.83 7.53 14.31
CA HIS A 131 -19.88 6.54 14.57
C HIS A 131 -20.73 6.98 15.77
N TRP A 132 -22.03 6.70 15.73
CA TRP A 132 -23.00 7.15 16.76
C TRP A 132 -22.68 6.59 18.16
N SER A 133 -22.02 5.43 18.24
CA SER A 133 -21.57 4.83 19.51
C SER A 133 -20.24 5.39 20.03
N LYS A 134 -19.63 6.38 19.34
CA LYS A 134 -18.28 6.91 19.57
C LYS A 134 -17.14 5.89 19.47
N GLN A 135 -17.41 4.69 18.97
CA GLN A 135 -16.38 3.69 18.66
C GLN A 135 -15.93 3.86 17.21
N GLY A 136 -15.01 4.81 17.02
CA GLY A 136 -14.35 5.05 15.75
C GLY A 136 -15.21 5.75 14.69
N ASP A 137 -14.64 5.77 13.49
CA ASP A 137 -15.18 6.44 12.31
C ASP A 137 -16.14 5.54 11.50
N ASN A 138 -17.17 6.16 10.93
CA ASN A 138 -18.19 5.50 10.13
C ASN A 138 -18.03 5.87 8.64
N TYR A 139 -17.30 5.04 7.90
CA TYR A 139 -17.10 5.19 6.46
C TYR A 139 -18.40 4.93 5.68
N GLU A 140 -18.79 5.86 4.81
CA GLU A 140 -20.00 5.73 4.00
C GLU A 140 -19.86 4.69 2.88
N SER A 141 -18.62 4.37 2.48
CA SER A 141 -18.30 3.41 1.43
C SER A 141 -16.90 2.79 1.63
N GLU A 142 -16.65 1.63 1.03
CA GLU A 142 -15.31 1.04 0.93
C GLU A 142 -14.34 1.99 0.23
N ALA A 143 -14.82 2.76 -0.75
CA ALA A 143 -14.01 3.72 -1.46
C ALA A 143 -13.58 4.94 -0.60
N GLN A 144 -14.42 5.39 0.34
CA GLN A 144 -14.04 6.42 1.32
C GLN A 144 -12.97 5.88 2.28
N PHE A 145 -13.08 4.61 2.67
CA PHE A 145 -12.06 3.95 3.50
C PHE A 145 -10.71 3.84 2.77
N ILE A 146 -10.72 3.36 1.52
CA ILE A 146 -9.49 3.26 0.71
C ILE A 146 -8.84 4.64 0.52
N ARG A 147 -9.65 5.68 0.27
CA ARG A 147 -9.16 7.06 0.17
C ARG A 147 -8.38 7.49 1.42
N ASP A 148 -8.91 7.26 2.61
CA ASP A 148 -8.27 7.73 3.85
C ASP A 148 -7.03 6.89 4.19
N ILE A 149 -7.05 5.57 3.95
CA ILE A 149 -5.83 4.74 4.04
C ILE A 149 -4.75 5.24 3.08
N ARG A 150 -5.11 5.59 1.83
CA ARG A 150 -4.19 6.17 0.86
C ARG A 150 -3.59 7.47 1.37
N ILE A 151 -4.43 8.40 1.84
CA ILE A 151 -3.95 9.68 2.35
C ILE A 151 -3.02 9.48 3.56
N ALA A 152 -3.39 8.62 4.52
CA ALA A 152 -2.55 8.31 5.68
C ALA A 152 -1.19 7.71 5.26
N LEU A 153 -1.19 6.80 4.29
CA LEU A 153 0.03 6.20 3.75
C LEU A 153 0.96 7.25 3.12
N TYR A 154 0.43 8.12 2.27
CA TYR A 154 1.21 9.19 1.62
C TYR A 154 1.64 10.29 2.59
N ALA A 155 0.91 10.50 3.69
CA ALA A 155 1.30 11.40 4.77
C ALA A 155 2.38 10.81 5.69
N GLY A 156 2.69 9.51 5.57
CA GLY A 156 3.56 8.81 6.52
C GLY A 156 2.95 8.70 7.92
N ASP A 157 1.62 8.80 8.06
CA ASP A 157 0.96 8.84 9.37
C ASP A 157 0.47 7.44 9.77
N LEU A 158 1.34 6.71 10.47
CA LEU A 158 1.04 5.36 10.96
C LEU A 158 -0.16 5.36 11.92
N ALA A 159 -0.25 6.35 12.81
CA ALA A 159 -1.32 6.43 13.79
C ALA A 159 -2.68 6.61 13.11
N TRP A 160 -2.74 7.44 12.07
CA TRP A 160 -3.96 7.60 11.29
C TRP A 160 -4.30 6.33 10.51
N LEU A 161 -3.32 5.66 9.90
CA LEU A 161 -3.53 4.38 9.21
C LEU A 161 -4.11 3.31 10.14
N GLU A 162 -3.54 3.17 11.35
CA GLU A 162 -4.04 2.25 12.38
C GLU A 162 -5.44 2.62 12.88
N SER A 163 -5.71 3.92 13.07
CA SER A 163 -7.03 4.41 13.47
C SER A 163 -8.10 4.11 12.42
N CYS A 164 -7.77 4.28 11.12
CA CYS A 164 -8.64 3.90 10.02
C CYS A 164 -8.95 2.41 10.07
N GLU A 165 -7.92 1.57 10.21
CA GLU A 165 -8.06 0.11 10.27
C GLU A 165 -8.96 -0.33 11.43
N GLN A 166 -8.70 0.17 12.64
CA GLN A 166 -9.48 -0.14 13.84
C GLN A 166 -10.95 0.30 13.68
N SER A 167 -11.19 1.51 13.19
CA SER A 167 -12.54 2.04 12.97
C SER A 167 -13.31 1.20 11.95
N PHE A 168 -12.66 0.81 10.86
CA PHE A 168 -13.28 0.02 9.81
C PHE A 168 -13.60 -1.40 10.30
N GLN A 169 -12.68 -2.06 10.99
CA GLN A 169 -12.91 -3.40 11.57
C GLN A 169 -14.03 -3.41 12.61
N ALA A 170 -14.14 -2.37 13.44
CA ALA A 170 -15.19 -2.26 14.46
C ALA A 170 -16.59 -2.09 13.87
N ASN A 171 -16.72 -1.28 12.81
CA ASN A 171 -18.01 -0.87 12.28
C ASN A 171 -18.47 -1.68 11.05
N TYR A 172 -17.56 -2.38 10.37
CA TYR A 172 -17.85 -3.11 9.12
C TYR A 172 -17.43 -4.61 9.09
N PRO A 173 -17.40 -5.37 10.20
CA PRO A 173 -16.74 -6.69 10.26
C PRO A 173 -17.29 -7.76 9.30
N TYR A 174 -18.51 -7.59 8.78
CA TYR A 174 -19.18 -8.59 7.93
C TYR A 174 -19.36 -8.18 6.47
N LYS A 175 -18.89 -6.98 6.07
CA LYS A 175 -19.14 -6.42 4.72
C LYS A 175 -17.90 -6.29 3.85
N THR A 176 -16.72 -6.49 4.41
CA THR A 176 -15.47 -6.04 3.81
C THR A 176 -14.80 -7.13 3.00
N LYS A 177 -14.50 -6.83 1.74
CA LYS A 177 -13.75 -7.72 0.84
C LYS A 177 -12.27 -7.37 0.79
N ILE A 178 -11.88 -6.21 1.30
CA ILE A 178 -10.53 -5.66 1.20
C ILE A 178 -9.89 -5.45 2.59
N SER A 179 -8.62 -5.83 2.75
CA SER A 179 -7.81 -5.54 3.93
C SER A 179 -6.92 -4.31 3.73
N VAL A 180 -6.41 -3.71 4.81
CA VAL A 180 -5.44 -2.60 4.72
C VAL A 180 -4.18 -3.04 3.98
N ASP A 181 -3.68 -4.25 4.24
CA ASP A 181 -2.48 -4.76 3.56
C ASP A 181 -2.69 -4.94 2.05
N GLN A 182 -3.91 -5.30 1.62
CA GLN A 182 -4.26 -5.32 0.20
C GLN A 182 -4.25 -3.91 -0.40
N ILE A 183 -4.80 -2.91 0.31
CA ILE A 183 -4.77 -1.51 -0.14
C ILE A 183 -3.33 -1.01 -0.23
N VAL A 184 -2.51 -1.24 0.80
CA VAL A 184 -1.10 -0.86 0.81
C VAL A 184 -0.37 -1.50 -0.36
N CYS A 185 -0.57 -2.80 -0.60
CA CYS A 185 0.00 -3.49 -1.75
C CYS A 185 -0.42 -2.86 -3.09
N GLU A 186 -1.71 -2.56 -3.28
CA GLU A 186 -2.23 -1.95 -4.52
C GLU A 186 -1.65 -0.54 -4.75
N VAL A 187 -1.52 0.26 -3.69
CA VAL A 187 -0.98 1.63 -3.77
C VAL A 187 0.52 1.61 -4.05
N CYS A 188 1.25 0.77 -3.32
CA CYS A 188 2.70 0.65 -3.49
C CYS A 188 3.08 -0.05 -4.80
N ASN A 189 2.18 -0.77 -5.48
CA ASN A 189 2.46 -1.47 -6.74
C ASN A 189 1.80 -0.82 -7.98
N ASN A 190 1.47 0.48 -7.96
CA ASN A 190 0.77 1.14 -9.07
C ASN A 190 1.33 2.50 -9.57
N PRO A 191 2.56 2.56 -10.08
CA PRO A 191 3.56 1.50 -10.13
C PRO A 191 4.35 1.42 -8.81
N PHE A 192 5.18 0.39 -8.70
CA PHE A 192 6.25 0.37 -7.70
C PHE A 192 7.20 1.54 -7.90
N ASP A 193 7.63 2.13 -6.79
CA ASP A 193 8.48 3.33 -6.73
C ASP A 193 9.32 3.24 -5.47
N SER A 194 10.55 2.76 -5.64
CA SER A 194 11.47 2.50 -4.53
C SER A 194 11.94 3.77 -3.86
N GLU A 195 12.19 4.83 -4.64
CA GLU A 195 12.61 6.13 -4.14
C GLU A 195 11.54 6.70 -3.22
N TRP A 196 10.29 6.78 -3.67
CA TRP A 196 9.19 7.26 -2.82
C TRP A 196 9.01 6.38 -1.57
N LEU A 197 8.99 5.06 -1.72
CA LEU A 197 8.76 4.17 -0.59
C LEU A 197 9.85 4.31 0.49
N SER A 198 11.11 4.54 0.07
CA SER A 198 12.23 4.78 0.98
C SER A 198 12.12 6.08 1.80
N THR A 199 11.24 7.02 1.40
CA THR A 199 11.00 8.27 2.16
C THR A 199 10.03 8.11 3.32
N LEU A 200 9.28 6.99 3.37
CA LEU A 200 8.27 6.78 4.42
C LEU A 200 8.92 6.33 5.74
N PRO A 201 8.23 6.48 6.89
CA PRO A 201 8.68 5.90 8.16
C PRO A 201 8.93 4.39 8.08
N ALA A 202 9.91 3.90 8.83
CA ALA A 202 10.40 2.53 8.74
C ALA A 202 9.30 1.47 9.01
N GLU A 203 8.37 1.74 9.91
CA GLU A 203 7.24 0.86 10.20
C GLU A 203 6.28 0.73 9.00
N ILE A 204 6.05 1.85 8.29
CA ILE A 204 5.24 1.87 7.07
C ILE A 204 5.97 1.14 5.95
N GLN A 205 7.28 1.37 5.80
CA GLN A 205 8.12 0.63 4.85
C GLN A 205 8.03 -0.88 5.10
N ALA A 206 8.20 -1.32 6.35
CA ALA A 206 8.14 -2.73 6.72
C ALA A 206 6.78 -3.35 6.40
N ARG A 207 5.68 -2.64 6.72
CA ARG A 207 4.33 -3.10 6.39
C ARG A 207 4.11 -3.21 4.87
N ALA A 208 4.56 -2.21 4.11
CA ALA A 208 4.42 -2.18 2.66
C ALA A 208 5.23 -3.28 1.98
N LEU A 209 6.53 -3.39 2.31
CA LEU A 209 7.41 -4.42 1.78
C LEU A 209 6.92 -5.82 2.08
N ARG A 210 6.45 -6.06 3.32
CA ARG A 210 5.85 -7.35 3.70
C ARG A 210 4.64 -7.67 2.83
N SER A 211 3.76 -6.70 2.61
CA SER A 211 2.54 -6.87 1.80
C SER A 211 2.87 -7.17 0.34
N LEU A 212 3.81 -6.42 -0.26
CA LEU A 212 4.26 -6.61 -1.64
C LEU A 212 4.92 -7.97 -1.84
N LEU A 213 5.91 -8.31 -1.01
CA LEU A 213 6.68 -9.55 -1.14
C LEU A 213 5.83 -10.80 -0.86
N THR A 214 4.94 -10.73 0.12
CA THR A 214 3.99 -11.82 0.40
C THR A 214 3.03 -12.02 -0.77
N THR A 215 2.54 -10.93 -1.38
CA THR A 215 1.66 -10.99 -2.54
C THR A 215 2.37 -11.58 -3.75
N ALA A 216 3.58 -11.11 -4.05
CA ALA A 216 4.40 -11.64 -5.13
C ALA A 216 4.71 -13.13 -4.95
N LEU A 217 5.04 -13.55 -3.72
CA LEU A 217 5.24 -14.96 -3.39
C LEU A 217 3.98 -15.80 -3.66
N ASN A 218 2.82 -15.33 -3.18
CA ASN A 218 1.54 -16.04 -3.36
C ASN A 218 1.11 -16.13 -4.84
N GLN A 219 1.53 -15.17 -5.66
CA GLN A 219 1.22 -15.11 -7.09
C GLN A 219 2.32 -15.72 -7.96
N CYS A 220 3.44 -16.15 -7.35
CA CYS A 220 4.65 -16.58 -8.05
C CYS A 220 5.16 -15.55 -9.06
N GLU A 221 5.06 -14.27 -8.73
CA GLU A 221 5.55 -13.16 -9.55
C GLU A 221 6.94 -12.71 -9.10
N PRO A 222 7.80 -12.27 -10.03
CA PRO A 222 9.10 -11.72 -9.69
C PRO A 222 8.96 -10.38 -8.95
N ALA A 223 9.61 -10.25 -7.80
CA ALA A 223 9.68 -9.03 -7.01
C ALA A 223 11.14 -8.60 -6.81
N HIS A 224 11.84 -8.32 -7.91
CA HIS A 224 13.26 -7.92 -7.87
C HIS A 224 13.44 -6.55 -7.23
N GLU A 225 12.81 -5.51 -7.78
CA GLU A 225 12.94 -4.13 -7.28
C GLU A 225 12.48 -3.98 -5.82
N THR A 226 11.41 -4.68 -5.42
CA THR A 226 10.93 -4.69 -4.03
C THR A 226 11.91 -5.36 -3.08
N PHE A 227 12.55 -6.46 -3.53
CA PHE A 227 13.57 -7.14 -2.74
C PHE A 227 14.87 -6.33 -2.66
N GLU A 228 15.28 -5.68 -3.75
CA GLU A 228 16.43 -4.78 -3.78
C GLU A 228 16.24 -3.61 -2.80
N LEU A 229 15.04 -3.02 -2.74
CA LEU A 229 14.75 -1.99 -1.73
C LEU A 229 14.87 -2.55 -0.30
N LEU A 230 14.30 -3.72 -0.02
CA LEU A 230 14.41 -4.35 1.29
C LEU A 230 15.87 -4.62 1.68
N GLN A 231 16.67 -5.11 0.73
CA GLN A 231 18.09 -5.34 0.92
C GLN A 231 18.82 -4.02 1.25
N ASN A 232 18.63 -2.98 0.44
CA ASN A 232 19.26 -1.69 0.65
C ASN A 232 18.93 -1.09 2.01
N LEU A 233 17.67 -1.20 2.46
CA LEU A 233 17.25 -0.72 3.77
C LEU A 233 17.84 -1.53 4.94
N CYS A 234 18.14 -2.82 4.74
CA CYS A 234 18.75 -3.66 5.78
C CYS A 234 20.27 -3.57 5.81
N GLU A 235 20.91 -3.27 4.67
CA GLU A 235 22.36 -3.20 4.50
C GLU A 235 22.89 -1.76 4.52
N ASP A 236 22.04 -0.78 4.84
CA ASP A 236 22.42 0.64 4.87
C ASP A 236 23.51 0.89 5.91
N PRO A 237 24.75 1.24 5.49
CA PRO A 237 25.86 1.48 6.40
C PRO A 237 25.69 2.76 7.22
N GLU A 238 24.77 3.66 6.85
CA GLU A 238 24.49 4.90 7.57
C GLU A 238 23.42 4.71 8.67
N SER A 239 22.76 3.55 8.73
CA SER A 239 21.76 3.25 9.76
C SER A 239 22.42 2.77 11.05
N ASP A 240 22.31 3.55 12.12
CA ASP A 240 22.83 3.21 13.46
C ASP A 240 22.06 2.05 14.13
N GLU A 241 20.81 1.80 13.71
CA GLU A 241 19.95 0.73 14.24
C GLU A 241 19.35 -0.10 13.11
N ILE A 242 19.37 -1.42 13.26
CA ILE A 242 18.69 -2.34 12.34
C ILE A 242 17.23 -2.43 12.74
N ASN A 243 16.33 -2.05 11.82
CA ASN A 243 14.91 -2.28 12.03
C ASN A 243 14.63 -3.80 12.03
N ALA A 244 14.27 -4.32 13.20
CA ALA A 244 14.10 -5.75 13.39
C ALA A 244 13.00 -6.36 12.50
N ASP A 245 11.92 -5.63 12.22
CA ASP A 245 10.83 -6.13 11.37
C ASP A 245 11.26 -6.26 9.90
N LEU A 246 12.08 -5.30 9.43
CA LEU A 246 12.71 -5.36 8.11
C LEU A 246 13.73 -6.50 8.04
N ALA A 247 14.61 -6.64 9.04
CA ALA A 247 15.60 -7.71 9.08
C ALA A 247 14.94 -9.10 9.10
N CYS A 248 13.86 -9.28 9.87
CA CYS A 248 13.09 -10.52 9.88
C CYS A 248 12.50 -10.84 8.50
N LEU A 249 11.95 -9.84 7.81
CA LEU A 249 11.43 -9.99 6.46
C LEU A 249 12.55 -10.31 5.45
N TYR A 250 13.72 -9.69 5.60
CA TYR A 250 14.85 -9.91 4.71
C TYR A 250 15.40 -11.33 4.84
N ILE A 251 15.59 -11.81 6.07
CA ILE A 251 15.93 -13.20 6.36
C ILE A 251 14.91 -14.15 5.72
N GLU A 252 13.61 -13.91 5.91
CA GLU A 252 12.55 -14.72 5.33
C GLU A 252 12.70 -14.82 3.78
N GLN A 253 12.92 -13.68 3.12
CA GLN A 253 13.10 -13.64 1.67
C GLN A 253 14.39 -14.34 1.19
N LEU A 254 15.51 -14.17 1.89
CA LEU A 254 16.77 -14.84 1.58
C LEU A 254 16.61 -16.37 1.67
N LEU A 255 15.95 -16.86 2.72
CA LEU A 255 15.67 -18.30 2.87
C LEU A 255 14.79 -18.83 1.74
N ILE A 256 13.72 -18.11 1.37
CA ILE A 256 12.83 -18.52 0.27
C ILE A 256 13.57 -18.54 -1.07
N ARG A 257 14.54 -17.64 -1.27
CA ARG A 257 15.38 -17.56 -2.48
C ARG A 257 16.57 -18.52 -2.47
N GLY A 258 16.81 -19.21 -1.36
CA GLY A 258 17.90 -20.17 -1.20
C GLY A 258 19.25 -19.56 -0.85
N ASP A 259 19.29 -18.29 -0.42
CA ASP A 259 20.51 -17.61 0.01
C ASP A 259 20.73 -17.76 1.52
N TRP A 260 21.10 -18.98 1.91
CA TRP A 260 21.22 -19.38 3.31
C TRP A 260 22.41 -18.74 4.04
N GLU A 261 23.45 -18.35 3.29
CA GLU A 261 24.65 -17.73 3.85
C GLU A 261 24.38 -16.29 4.23
N ALA A 262 23.79 -15.51 3.30
CA ALA A 262 23.35 -14.16 3.60
C ALA A 262 22.32 -14.14 4.74
N ALA A 263 21.34 -15.07 4.75
CA ALA A 263 20.36 -15.13 5.83
C ALA A 263 21.00 -15.33 7.20
N GLN A 264 22.06 -16.13 7.29
CA GLN A 264 22.79 -16.33 8.54
C GLN A 264 23.59 -15.09 8.95
N GLN A 265 24.19 -14.40 7.98
CA GLN A 265 24.92 -13.16 8.24
C GLN A 265 23.98 -12.10 8.84
N VAL A 266 22.79 -11.92 8.25
CA VAL A 266 21.78 -10.98 8.78
C VAL A 266 21.33 -11.38 10.19
N MET A 267 21.11 -12.66 10.45
CA MET A 267 20.80 -13.13 11.81
C MET A 267 21.89 -12.77 12.83
N SER A 268 23.16 -12.74 12.44
CA SER A 268 24.25 -12.39 13.36
C SER A 268 24.24 -10.93 13.79
N TRP A 269 23.52 -10.07 13.08
CA TRP A 269 23.38 -8.65 13.40
C TRP A 269 22.30 -8.38 14.46
N LEU A 270 21.46 -9.38 14.76
CA LEU A 270 20.29 -9.22 15.64
C LEU A 270 20.61 -9.65 17.08
N ASP A 271 20.04 -8.92 18.04
CA ASP A 271 20.10 -9.27 19.46
C ASP A 271 19.38 -10.60 19.77
N GLU A 272 19.75 -11.24 20.89
CA GLU A 272 19.19 -12.52 21.32
C GLU A 272 17.65 -12.50 21.45
N ASP A 273 17.07 -11.39 21.91
CA ASP A 273 15.62 -11.22 22.05
C ASP A 273 14.86 -11.31 20.71
N TYR A 274 15.49 -10.88 19.62
CA TYR A 274 14.93 -11.00 18.28
C TYR A 274 15.18 -12.39 17.69
N LEU A 275 16.34 -12.98 17.97
CA LEU A 275 16.68 -14.34 17.54
C LEU A 275 15.71 -15.40 18.08
N ASP A 276 15.18 -15.23 19.29
CA ASP A 276 14.15 -16.11 19.85
C ASP A 276 12.87 -16.13 19.01
N ARG A 277 12.49 -14.99 18.42
CA ARG A 277 11.34 -14.88 17.49
C ARG A 277 11.61 -15.58 16.16
N LEU A 278 12.89 -15.76 15.81
CA LEU A 278 13.35 -16.39 14.57
C LEU A 278 13.69 -17.87 14.74
N GLY A 279 13.31 -18.52 15.84
CA GLY A 279 13.60 -19.93 16.09
C GLY A 279 13.18 -20.87 14.96
N ALA A 280 12.10 -20.54 14.24
CA ALA A 280 11.68 -21.26 13.04
C ALA A 280 12.70 -21.15 11.89
N PHE A 281 13.21 -19.95 11.62
CA PHE A 281 14.23 -19.71 10.58
C PHE A 281 15.57 -20.34 10.93
N GLN A 282 15.99 -20.27 12.20
CA GLN A 282 17.20 -20.97 12.67
C GLN A 282 17.07 -22.49 12.50
N GLY A 283 15.89 -23.05 12.79
CA GLY A 283 15.59 -24.45 12.54
C GLY A 283 15.70 -24.80 11.05
N TRP A 284 15.19 -23.93 10.18
CA TRP A 284 15.22 -24.11 8.73
C TRP A 284 16.66 -24.13 8.19
N VAL A 285 17.51 -23.18 8.58
CA VAL A 285 18.93 -23.14 8.20
C VAL A 285 19.68 -24.40 8.67
N ARG A 286 19.44 -24.83 9.92
CA ARG A 286 20.07 -26.04 10.49
C ARG A 286 19.64 -27.31 9.77
N PHE A 287 18.36 -27.40 9.39
CA PHE A 287 17.80 -28.51 8.63
C PHE A 287 18.49 -28.65 7.27
N TRP A 288 18.57 -27.58 6.49
CA TRP A 288 19.22 -27.61 5.17
C TRP A 288 20.71 -27.95 5.22
N ARG A 289 21.41 -27.54 6.27
CA ARG A 289 22.84 -27.86 6.47
C ARG A 289 23.09 -29.28 7.00
N GLY A 290 22.06 -30.07 7.24
CA GLY A 290 22.20 -31.40 7.86
C GLY A 290 22.73 -31.36 9.30
N THR A 291 22.70 -30.18 9.93
CA THR A 291 23.14 -29.99 11.33
C THR A 291 21.98 -30.09 12.31
N TRP A 292 20.77 -30.30 11.80
CA TRP A 292 19.57 -30.54 12.60
C TRP A 292 19.69 -31.86 13.37
N LYS A 293 19.89 -31.75 14.68
CA LYS A 293 19.96 -32.90 15.60
C LYS A 293 18.64 -33.17 16.34
N GLY A 294 17.52 -32.61 15.89
CA GLY A 294 16.22 -32.79 16.53
C GLY A 294 16.21 -32.33 17.99
N ARG A 295 16.30 -31.01 18.23
CA ARG A 295 15.85 -30.46 19.52
C ARG A 295 14.47 -29.86 19.31
N SER A 296 13.54 -30.26 20.17
CA SER A 296 12.26 -29.58 20.39
C SER A 296 12.51 -28.06 20.48
N PRO A 297 11.59 -27.21 19.95
CA PRO A 297 11.69 -25.77 20.18
C PRO A 297 11.80 -25.50 21.69
N PRO A 298 12.49 -24.44 22.13
CA PRO A 298 12.61 -24.15 23.54
C PRO A 298 11.22 -24.01 24.14
N THR A 299 10.82 -24.97 24.97
CA THR A 299 9.66 -24.84 25.86
C THR A 299 10.01 -23.83 26.94
N ALA A 300 10.04 -22.56 26.58
CA ALA A 300 10.03 -21.43 27.51
C ALA A 300 8.71 -20.65 27.38
N LEU A 301 7.60 -21.39 27.33
CA LEU A 301 6.30 -20.89 27.78
C LEU A 301 6.06 -21.49 29.16
N HIS A 302 6.70 -20.93 30.17
CA HIS A 302 6.15 -21.00 31.52
C HIS A 302 4.84 -20.21 31.51
N SER A 303 3.77 -20.99 31.63
CA SER A 303 2.38 -20.61 31.81
C SER A 303 2.18 -19.33 32.65
N ARG A 304 1.57 -18.32 32.02
CA ARG A 304 0.44 -17.59 32.63
C ARG A 304 -0.71 -17.57 31.62
N PRO A 305 -1.92 -17.97 32.00
CA PRO A 305 -3.04 -18.01 31.07
C PRO A 305 -3.64 -16.62 30.95
N THR A 306 -3.43 -15.96 29.81
CA THR A 306 -4.37 -14.93 29.33
C THR A 306 -4.73 -15.25 27.90
N SER A 307 -5.95 -15.73 27.74
CA SER A 307 -6.60 -16.02 26.47
C SER A 307 -6.70 -14.75 25.61
N ARG A 308 -5.99 -14.68 24.47
CA ARG A 308 -6.47 -14.07 23.21
C ARG A 308 -5.55 -14.16 21.97
N ASN A 309 -4.28 -14.57 22.09
CA ASN A 309 -3.34 -14.44 20.94
C ASN A 309 -2.96 -15.75 20.22
N ALA A 310 -3.70 -16.84 20.39
CA ALA A 310 -3.38 -18.15 19.77
C ALA A 310 -3.71 -18.26 18.27
N THR A 311 -4.24 -17.21 17.64
CA THR A 311 -4.72 -17.25 16.25
C THR A 311 -3.61 -16.95 15.23
N ASN A 312 -2.57 -16.18 15.61
CA ASN A 312 -1.55 -15.72 14.66
C ASN A 312 -0.42 -16.73 14.42
N ALA A 313 -0.06 -17.57 15.40
CA ALA A 313 0.99 -18.58 15.25
C ALA A 313 0.59 -19.74 14.32
N LYS A 314 -0.72 -19.99 14.13
CA LYS A 314 -1.22 -21.02 13.19
C LYS A 314 -1.23 -20.57 11.73
N ALA A 315 -1.12 -19.26 11.45
CA ALA A 315 -1.08 -18.74 10.09
C ALA A 315 0.30 -18.94 9.45
N PHE A 316 1.38 -18.76 10.21
CA PHE A 316 2.77 -18.90 9.73
C PHE A 316 3.08 -20.30 9.18
N PHE A 317 2.61 -21.37 9.84
CA PHE A 317 2.86 -22.74 9.37
C PHE A 317 2.02 -23.14 8.14
N LYS A 318 0.91 -22.47 7.85
CA LYS A 318 0.07 -22.80 6.68
C LYS A 318 0.66 -22.30 5.36
N VAL A 319 1.38 -21.18 5.37
CA VAL A 319 2.02 -20.62 4.17
C VAL A 319 3.27 -21.44 3.78
N SER A 320 4.10 -21.83 4.75
CA SER A 320 5.28 -22.70 4.50
C SER A 320 4.91 -24.13 4.06
N ALA A 321 3.84 -24.71 4.60
CA ALA A 321 3.42 -26.07 4.20
C ALA A 321 2.92 -26.12 2.74
N ALA A 322 2.31 -25.04 2.25
CA ALA A 322 1.87 -24.94 0.86
C ALA A 322 3.07 -24.83 -0.12
N ALA A 323 4.12 -24.09 0.27
CA ALA A 323 5.34 -23.96 -0.55
C ALA A 323 6.15 -25.28 -0.64
N CYS A 324 6.26 -26.03 0.45
CA CYS A 324 6.94 -27.34 0.43
C CYS A 324 6.19 -28.42 -0.37
N SER A 325 4.87 -28.30 -0.56
CA SER A 325 4.08 -29.28 -1.29
C SER A 325 4.28 -29.22 -2.81
N PHE A 326 4.87 -28.13 -3.33
CA PHE A 326 5.08 -27.92 -4.76
C PHE A 326 6.44 -28.40 -5.29
N TRP A 327 7.38 -28.79 -4.41
CA TRP A 327 8.76 -29.16 -4.77
C TRP A 327 9.03 -30.68 -4.69
N HIS A 328 7.98 -31.50 -4.78
CA HIS A 328 8.11 -32.94 -5.03
C HIS A 328 7.39 -33.33 -6.33
N CYS A 329 8.06 -33.07 -7.46
CA CYS A 329 8.04 -33.84 -8.70
C CYS A 329 9.43 -33.75 -9.34
#